data_AF-A0A7L5YVH6-F1
#
_entry.id   AF-A0A7L5YVH6-F1
#
_cell.length_a   1.000
_cell.length_b   1.000
_cell.length_c   1.000
_cell.angle_alpha   90.00
_cell.angle_beta   90.00
_cell.angle_gamma   90.00
#
_symmetry.space_group_name_H-M   'P 1'
#
loop_
_entity.id
_entity.type
_entity.pdbx_description
1 polymer ?
#
loop_
_entity_poly.entity_id
_entity_poly.type
_entity_poly.pdbx_seq_one_letter_code
_entity_poly.pdbx_strand_id
1 'polypeptide(L)'
;MVRPLTVIERTARAHDFARIGQILAEQGAVGIVVGYPLNDDGTAGPQARQTARYARRLAQAVSVPVMLWDERLSTFEADDLRRDARRVGHNRRPAASDAVAAAVILQGYLDAVQRARGATDASAL
;
A
#
# COMPACT_ATOMS: atom_id res chain seq x y z
N MET A 1 -5.13 4.29 -13.67
CA MET A 1 -6.26 3.82 -12.85
C MET A 1 -5.80 2.62 -12.03
N VAL A 2 -6.01 2.63 -10.71
CA VAL A 2 -5.69 1.51 -9.83
C VAL A 2 -6.87 0.52 -9.80
N ARG A 3 -6.58 -0.79 -9.73
CA ARG A 3 -7.58 -1.84 -9.56
C ARG A 3 -7.14 -2.86 -8.51
N PRO A 4 -8.07 -3.41 -7.70
CA PRO A 4 -7.79 -4.59 -6.90
C PRO A 4 -7.34 -5.75 -7.79
N LEU A 5 -6.35 -6.53 -7.34
CA LEU A 5 -5.82 -7.65 -8.13
C LEU A 5 -6.13 -9.01 -7.49
N THR A 6 -5.52 -9.28 -6.33
CA THR A 6 -5.65 -10.59 -5.67
C THR A 6 -5.25 -10.48 -4.20
N VAL A 7 -5.64 -11.48 -3.41
CA VAL A 7 -5.17 -11.68 -2.03
C VAL A 7 -4.28 -12.93 -2.02
N ILE A 8 -3.09 -12.80 -1.45
CA ILE A 8 -2.19 -13.94 -1.24
C ILE A 8 -2.46 -14.47 0.16
N GLU A 9 -3.02 -15.69 0.23
CA GLU A 9 -3.10 -16.43 1.48
C GLU A 9 -1.70 -16.76 1.98
N ARG A 10 -1.41 -16.37 3.22
CA ARG A 10 -0.05 -16.46 3.76
C ARG A 10 0.31 -17.89 4.10
N THR A 11 1.48 -18.32 3.65
CA THR A 11 2.03 -19.65 3.95
C THR A 11 3.43 -19.50 4.55
N ALA A 12 4.46 -19.97 3.85
CA ALA A 12 5.85 -19.72 4.17
C ALA A 12 6.33 -18.46 3.46
N ARG A 13 7.10 -17.62 4.16
CA ARG A 13 7.61 -16.35 3.60
C ARG A 13 8.32 -16.50 2.26
N ALA A 14 9.07 -17.58 2.07
CA ALA A 14 9.76 -17.84 0.80
C ALA A 14 8.75 -18.02 -0.36
N HIS A 15 7.65 -18.74 -0.13
CA HIS A 15 6.60 -18.94 -1.12
C HIS A 15 5.81 -17.66 -1.36
N ASP A 16 5.45 -16.95 -0.28
CA ASP A 16 4.74 -15.67 -0.36
C ASP A 16 5.54 -14.65 -1.19
N PHE A 17 6.85 -14.52 -0.95
CA PHE A 17 7.72 -13.60 -1.68
C PHE A 17 7.94 -14.03 -3.13
N ALA A 18 8.09 -15.33 -3.39
CA ALA A 18 8.16 -15.85 -4.75
C ALA A 18 6.88 -15.53 -5.54
N ARG A 19 5.71 -15.68 -4.90
CA ARG A 19 4.43 -15.33 -5.54
C ARG A 19 4.31 -13.83 -5.81
N ILE A 20 4.75 -12.98 -4.89
CA ILE A 20 4.81 -11.52 -5.12
C ILE A 20 5.74 -11.22 -6.31
N GLY A 21 6.91 -11.86 -6.38
CA GLY A 21 7.86 -11.72 -7.50
C GLY A 21 7.24 -12.10 -8.86
N GLN A 22 6.46 -13.17 -8.91
CA GLN A 22 5.73 -13.55 -10.12
C GLN A 22 4.71 -12.48 -10.52
N ILE A 23 3.90 -12.00 -9.57
CA ILE A 23 2.91 -10.95 -9.83
C ILE A 23 3.58 -9.65 -10.34
N LEU A 24 4.73 -9.28 -9.77
CA LEU A 24 5.49 -8.13 -10.25
C LEU A 24 5.86 -8.27 -11.73
N ALA A 25 6.38 -9.44 -12.12
CA ALA A 25 6.75 -9.71 -13.50
C ALA A 25 5.52 -9.74 -14.43
N GLU A 26 4.44 -10.42 -14.01
CA GLU A 26 3.17 -10.51 -14.75
C GLU A 26 2.54 -9.12 -15.00
N GLN A 27 2.63 -8.20 -14.04
CA GLN A 27 2.06 -6.85 -14.14
C GLN A 27 3.04 -5.81 -14.71
N GLY A 28 4.31 -6.16 -14.93
CA GLY A 28 5.36 -5.18 -15.27
C GLY A 28 5.51 -4.09 -14.21
N ALA A 29 5.29 -4.42 -12.94
CA ALA A 29 5.31 -3.45 -11.85
C ALA A 29 6.75 -3.01 -11.53
N VAL A 30 6.94 -1.70 -11.39
CA VAL A 30 8.27 -1.08 -11.18
C VAL A 30 8.57 -0.74 -9.73
N GLY A 31 7.66 -1.05 -8.80
CA GLY A 31 7.80 -0.77 -7.38
C GLY A 31 6.67 -1.36 -6.56
N ILE A 32 6.89 -1.48 -5.25
CA ILE A 32 5.90 -1.92 -4.27
C ILE A 32 5.64 -0.79 -3.28
N VAL A 33 4.37 -0.55 -3.00
CA VAL A 33 3.92 0.29 -1.89
C VAL A 33 3.34 -0.60 -0.81
N VAL A 34 3.82 -0.43 0.43
CA VAL A 34 3.33 -1.12 1.61
C VAL A 34 2.75 -0.08 2.56
N GLY A 35 1.48 -0.26 2.95
CA GLY A 35 0.84 0.60 3.94
C GLY A 35 1.61 0.62 5.26
N TYR A 36 1.79 1.80 5.84
CA TYR A 36 2.53 2.01 7.07
C TYR A 36 1.60 2.62 8.13
N PRO A 37 1.02 1.78 9.01
CA PRO A 37 0.00 2.21 9.96
C PRO A 37 0.66 2.87 11.17
N LEU A 38 1.13 4.10 11.00
CA LEU A 38 1.60 4.94 12.09
C LEU A 38 0.45 5.34 13.00
N ASN A 39 0.78 5.61 14.26
CA ASN A 39 -0.15 6.21 15.20
C ASN A 39 -0.51 7.64 14.75
N ASP A 40 -1.59 8.20 15.29
CA ASP A 40 -2.06 9.54 14.93
C ASP A 40 -1.01 10.63 15.17
N ASP A 41 -0.17 10.47 16.20
CA ASP A 41 0.96 11.35 16.53
C ASP A 41 2.21 11.11 15.65
N GLY A 42 2.17 10.14 14.74
CA GLY A 42 3.26 9.77 13.82
C GLY A 42 4.25 8.77 14.39
N THR A 43 4.04 8.29 15.61
CA THR A 43 4.91 7.28 16.21
C THR A 43 4.61 5.88 15.68
N ALA A 44 5.63 5.02 15.62
CA ALA A 44 5.48 3.65 15.13
C ALA A 44 5.04 2.70 16.25
N GLY A 45 3.78 2.24 16.23
CA GLY A 45 3.27 1.18 17.10
C GLY A 45 3.83 -0.22 16.77
N PRO A 46 3.43 -1.27 17.53
CA PRO A 46 3.87 -2.65 17.29
C PRO A 46 3.57 -3.14 15.86
N GLN A 47 2.40 -2.81 15.32
CA GLN A 47 2.00 -3.19 13.96
C GLN A 47 2.89 -2.51 12.92
N ALA A 48 3.10 -1.19 13.01
CA ALA A 48 4.00 -0.45 12.14
C ALA A 48 5.42 -1.08 12.13
N ARG A 49 5.97 -1.43 13.30
CA ARG A 49 7.28 -2.09 13.39
C ARG A 49 7.30 -3.46 12.73
N GLN A 50 6.23 -4.25 12.89
CA GLN A 50 6.09 -5.55 12.23
C GLN A 50 6.00 -5.40 10.71
N THR A 51 5.23 -4.43 10.22
CA THR A 51 5.10 -4.11 8.80
C THR A 51 6.42 -3.64 8.21
N ALA A 52 7.14 -2.75 8.88
CA ALA A 52 8.46 -2.28 8.45
C ALA A 52 9.47 -3.44 8.35
N ARG A 53 9.46 -4.37 9.31
CA ARG A 53 10.29 -5.59 9.24
C ARG A 53 9.90 -6.50 8.08
N TYR A 54 8.61 -6.64 7.80
CA TYR A 54 8.12 -7.40 6.65
C TYR A 54 8.58 -6.76 5.33
N ALA A 55 8.36 -5.46 5.17
CA ALA A 55 8.76 -4.69 3.98
C ALA A 55 10.27 -4.76 3.72
N ARG A 56 11.11 -4.66 4.76
CA ARG A 56 12.57 -4.82 4.63
C ARG A 56 12.96 -6.21 4.12
N ARG A 57 12.30 -7.26 4.60
CA ARG A 57 12.55 -8.63 4.15
C ARG A 57 12.06 -8.85 2.72
N LEU A 58 10.91 -8.27 2.38
CA LEU A 58 10.38 -8.31 1.02
C LEU A 58 11.34 -7.60 0.04
N ALA A 59 11.86 -6.44 0.42
CA ALA A 59 12.84 -5.68 -0.37
C ALA A 59 14.13 -6.47 -0.67
N GLN A 60 14.52 -7.39 0.22
CA GLN A 60 15.66 -8.28 -0.02
C GLN A 60 15.35 -9.42 -0.99
N ALA A 61 14.07 -9.71 -1.25
CA ALA A 61 13.62 -10.84 -2.05
C ALA A 61 13.06 -10.44 -3.43
N VAL A 62 12.88 -9.14 -3.70
CA VAL A 62 12.38 -8.63 -4.98
C VAL A 62 13.40 -7.68 -5.63
N SER A 63 13.30 -7.52 -6.95
CA SER A 63 14.19 -6.67 -7.75
C SER A 63 13.74 -5.20 -7.87
N VAL A 64 12.61 -4.84 -7.25
CA VAL A 64 12.00 -3.51 -7.36
C VAL A 64 12.02 -2.80 -6.01
N PRO A 65 12.04 -1.45 -5.98
CA PRO A 65 11.98 -0.70 -4.73
C PRO A 65 10.69 -1.01 -3.94
N VAL A 66 10.84 -1.14 -2.63
CA VAL A 66 9.73 -1.32 -1.68
C VAL A 66 9.65 -0.09 -0.79
N MET A 67 8.51 0.59 -0.81
CA MET A 67 8.27 1.85 -0.10
C MET A 67 7.22 1.66 0.99
N LEU A 68 7.45 2.29 2.14
CA LEU A 68 6.44 2.42 3.19
C LEU A 68 5.65 3.70 2.96
N TRP A 69 4.32 3.61 2.94
CA TRP A 69 3.44 4.75 2.74
C TRP A 69 2.66 5.06 4.01
N ASP A 70 2.86 6.26 4.56
CA ASP A 70 2.11 6.73 5.72
C ASP A 70 0.62 6.88 5.35
N GLU A 71 -0.17 5.97 5.91
CA GLU A 71 -1.61 5.92 5.73
C GLU A 71 -2.33 7.07 6.43
N ARG A 72 -1.67 8.14 6.88
CA ARG A 72 -2.34 9.37 7.34
C ARG A 72 -2.33 10.46 6.26
N LEU A 73 -1.41 10.40 5.30
CA LEU A 73 -1.20 11.42 4.27
C LEU A 73 -2.25 11.45 3.15
N SER A 74 -3.34 10.67 3.25
CA SER A 74 -4.39 10.80 2.25
C SER A 74 -5.17 12.09 2.50
N THR A 75 -5.30 12.85 1.44
CA THR A 75 -6.14 14.04 1.34
C THR A 75 -7.60 13.76 1.72
N PHE A 76 -8.34 14.84 1.97
CA PHE A 76 -9.75 14.88 2.37
C PHE A 76 -10.68 13.98 1.54
N GLU A 77 -10.36 13.72 0.26
CA GLU A 77 -11.13 12.82 -0.63
C GLU A 77 -10.94 11.32 -0.34
N ALA A 78 -9.80 10.92 0.21
CA ALA A 78 -9.56 9.55 0.63
C ALA A 78 -10.09 9.27 2.04
N ASP A 79 -10.55 10.30 2.76
CA ASP A 79 -11.28 10.13 4.01
C ASP A 79 -12.63 9.44 3.77
N ASP A 80 -13.30 9.69 2.63
CA ASP A 80 -14.55 9.03 2.25
C ASP A 80 -14.33 7.57 1.85
N LEU A 81 -13.29 7.28 1.05
CA LEU A 81 -12.89 5.91 0.70
C LEU A 81 -12.36 5.11 1.91
N ARG A 82 -11.70 5.77 2.88
CA ARG A 82 -11.31 5.15 4.17
C ARG A 82 -12.49 4.88 5.07
N ARG A 83 -13.48 5.78 5.11
CA ARG A 83 -14.73 5.58 5.84
C ARG A 83 -15.52 4.41 5.28
N ASP A 84 -15.54 4.27 3.95
CA ASP A 84 -16.12 3.10 3.29
C ASP A 84 -15.34 1.82 3.61
N ALA A 85 -14.00 1.85 3.55
CA ALA A 85 -13.18 0.69 3.95
C ALA A 85 -13.37 0.30 5.42
N ARG A 86 -13.53 1.27 6.34
CA ARG A 86 -13.83 1.03 7.76
C ARG A 86 -15.27 0.54 8.00
N ARG A 87 -16.24 0.98 7.19
CA ARG A 87 -17.65 0.50 7.23
C ARG A 87 -17.81 -0.92 6.67
N VAL A 88 -16.98 -1.30 5.71
CA VAL A 88 -16.99 -2.65 5.09
C VAL A 88 -16.56 -3.74 6.08
N GLY A 89 -15.92 -3.38 7.20
CA GLY A 89 -15.51 -4.31 8.27
C GLY A 89 -16.63 -4.97 9.08
N HIS A 90 -17.92 -4.73 8.79
CA HIS A 90 -19.01 -5.24 9.62
C HIS A 90 -19.95 -6.28 8.99
N ASN A 91 -19.90 -6.57 7.67
CA ASN A 91 -20.86 -7.58 7.16
C ASN A 91 -20.63 -8.24 5.78
N ARG A 92 -19.42 -8.21 5.17
CA ARG A 92 -19.19 -8.92 3.89
C ARG A 92 -17.82 -9.61 3.83
N ARG A 93 -17.73 -10.65 2.98
CA ARG A 93 -16.65 -11.65 2.95
C ARG A 93 -15.23 -11.03 3.01
N PRO A 94 -14.34 -11.48 3.93
CA PRO A 94 -13.09 -10.79 4.26
C PRO A 94 -12.12 -10.59 3.09
N ALA A 95 -11.96 -11.57 2.21
CA ALA A 95 -10.92 -11.55 1.17
C ALA A 95 -11.13 -10.49 0.06
N ALA A 96 -12.37 -10.10 -0.24
CA ALA A 96 -12.61 -9.00 -1.19
C ALA A 96 -12.22 -7.64 -0.59
N SER A 97 -12.22 -7.51 0.74
CA SER A 97 -11.90 -6.28 1.46
C SER A 97 -10.40 -5.95 1.39
N ASP A 98 -9.53 -6.95 1.47
CA ASP A 98 -8.08 -6.72 1.55
C ASP A 98 -7.49 -6.25 0.21
N ALA A 99 -7.91 -6.82 -0.91
CA ALA A 99 -7.48 -6.35 -2.23
C ALA A 99 -7.97 -4.92 -2.53
N VAL A 100 -9.16 -4.56 -2.04
CA VAL A 100 -9.69 -3.19 -2.13
C VAL A 100 -8.89 -2.23 -1.25
N ALA A 101 -8.58 -2.61 -0.01
CA ALA A 101 -7.75 -1.81 0.87
C ALA A 101 -6.36 -1.54 0.27
N ALA A 102 -5.73 -2.56 -0.33
CA ALA A 102 -4.46 -2.39 -1.04
C ALA A 102 -4.57 -1.42 -2.23
N ALA A 103 -5.67 -1.48 -2.99
CA ALA A 103 -5.93 -0.54 -4.09
C ALA A 103 -6.09 0.90 -3.59
N VAL A 104 -6.80 1.12 -2.46
CA VAL A 104 -6.95 2.45 -1.85
C VAL A 104 -5.61 3.01 -1.39
N ILE A 105 -4.76 2.19 -0.76
CA ILE A 105 -3.40 2.59 -0.35
C ILE A 105 -2.58 3.03 -1.57
N LEU A 106 -2.58 2.25 -2.64
CA LEU A 106 -1.82 2.56 -3.85
C LEU A 106 -2.35 3.82 -4.55
N GLN A 107 -3.67 4.00 -4.62
CA GLN A 107 -4.27 5.20 -5.20
C GLN A 107 -3.83 6.45 -4.41
N GLY A 108 -3.93 6.42 -3.08
CA GLY A 108 -3.50 7.53 -2.23
C GLY A 108 -2.02 7.89 -2.39
N TYR A 109 -1.15 6.90 -2.57
CA TYR A 109 0.27 7.13 -2.88
C TYR A 109 0.47 7.82 -4.23
N LEU A 110 -0.18 7.32 -5.29
CA LEU A 110 -0.05 7.90 -6.64
C LEU A 110 -0.57 9.33 -6.71
N ASP A 111 -1.69 9.62 -6.04
CA ASP A 111 -2.26 10.96 -5.97
C ASP A 111 -1.32 11.95 -5.27
N ALA A 112 -0.66 11.51 -4.19
CA ALA A 112 0.34 12.32 -3.50
C ALA A 112 1.56 12.61 -4.38
N VAL A 113 2.05 11.62 -5.12
CA VAL A 113 3.16 11.80 -6.08
C VAL A 113 2.76 12.78 -7.19
N GLN A 114 1.55 12.66 -7.73
CA GLN A 114 1.07 13.55 -8.79
C GLN A 114 0.96 15.01 -8.30
N ARG A 115 0.46 15.23 -7.08
CA ARG A 115 0.43 16.56 -6.45
C ARG A 115 1.83 17.14 -6.25
N ALA A 116 2.77 16.34 -5.76
CA ALA A 116 4.15 16.79 -5.53
C ALA A 116 4.86 17.19 -6.84
N ARG A 117 4.62 16.45 -7.94
CA ARG A 117 5.13 16.80 -9.27
C ARG A 117 4.56 18.12 -9.77
N GLY A 118 3.24 18.30 -9.71
CA GLY A 118 2.59 19.54 -10.15
C GLY A 118 3.03 20.78 -9.36
N ALA A 119 3.31 20.64 -8.05
CA ALA A 119 3.85 21.74 -7.25
C ALA A 119 5.30 22.11 -7.61
N THR A 120 6.11 21.13 -8.02
CA THR A 120 7.49 21.35 -8.47
C THR A 120 7.51 22.10 -9.80
N ASP A 121 6.64 21.70 -10.74
CA ASP A 121 6.53 22.35 -12.05
C ASP A 121 6.00 23.79 -11.94
N ALA A 122 5.08 24.06 -11.01
CA ALA A 122 4.55 25.40 -10.75
C ALA A 122 5.56 26.35 -10.06
N SER A 123 6.55 25.81 -9.35
CA SER A 123 7.60 26.59 -8.67
C SER A 123 8.81 26.89 -9.58
N ALA A 124 8.83 26.32 -10.78
CA ALA A 124 9.89 26.49 -11.78
C ALA A 124 9.53 27.52 -12.88
N LEU A 125 8.42 28.25 -12.71
CA LEU A 125 7.94 29.35 -13.55
C LEU A 125 7.92 30.66 -12.75
#